data_AF-A0A7W1K674-F1
#
_entry.id   AF-A0A7W1K674-F1
#
_cell.length_a   1.000
_cell.length_b   1.000
_cell.length_c   1.000
_cell.angle_alpha   90.00
_cell.angle_beta   90.00
_cell.angle_gamma   90.00
#
_symmetry.space_group_name_H-M   'P 1'
#
loop_
_entity.id
_entity.type
_entity.pdbx_description
1 polymer ?
#
loop_
_entity_poly.entity_id
_entity_poly.type
_entity_poly.pdbx_seq_one_letter_code
_entity_poly.pdbx_strand_id
1 'polypeptide(L)'
;MTDELLVAVDVAQVDVRADPRVLPFAAPEPNTATIWDGRDVLWLGPDEWLVVGEPGTGGSIQRDLAGAMEGNHHSVIDVSANRIVFDLTNGLDLLASGCGLDLDPSRWLPGMCAQSLFGGAQVILHQLEERT
;
A
#
# COMPACT_ATOMS: atom_id res chain seq x y z
N MET A 1 27.97 -10.08 0.24
CA MET A 1 27.05 -9.10 0.83
C MET A 1 25.81 -9.91 1.17
N THR A 2 25.53 -10.16 2.44
CA THR A 2 24.31 -10.85 2.84
C THR A 2 23.14 -9.96 2.46
N ASP A 3 22.38 -10.34 1.44
CA ASP A 3 21.07 -9.73 1.18
C ASP A 3 20.23 -9.99 2.44
N GLU A 4 19.94 -8.95 3.21
CA GLU A 4 18.99 -9.06 4.29
C GLU A 4 17.62 -9.31 3.67
N LEU A 5 17.04 -10.47 3.98
CA LEU A 5 15.73 -10.90 3.48
C LEU A 5 14.60 -9.96 3.93
N LEU A 6 14.84 -9.14 4.95
CA LEU A 6 13.87 -8.26 5.57
C LEU A 6 14.57 -6.98 6.07
N VAL A 7 14.18 -5.82 5.54
CA VAL A 7 14.73 -4.51 5.94
C VAL A 7 13.59 -3.62 6.41
N ALA A 8 13.68 -3.08 7.62
CA ALA A 8 12.71 -2.09 8.10
C ALA A 8 12.89 -0.77 7.33
N VAL A 9 11.80 -0.23 6.82
CA VAL A 9 11.78 1.03 6.08
C VAL A 9 10.77 1.99 6.67
N ASP A 10 11.10 3.27 6.65
CA ASP A 10 10.15 4.33 6.94
C ASP A 10 9.46 4.73 5.64
N VAL A 11 8.16 4.99 5.71
CA VAL A 11 7.36 5.52 4.61
C VAL A 11 6.28 6.43 5.16
N ALA A 12 5.86 7.42 4.38
CA ALA A 12 4.60 8.10 4.64
C ALA A 12 3.44 7.18 4.24
N GLN A 13 2.37 7.16 5.04
CA GLN A 13 1.14 6.43 4.75
C GLN A 13 -0.04 7.34 5.02
N VAL A 14 -0.88 7.57 4.02
CA VAL A 14 -2.08 8.40 4.13
C VAL A 14 -3.29 7.57 3.74
N ASP A 15 -4.18 7.34 4.71
CA ASP A 15 -5.46 6.67 4.50
C ASP A 15 -6.42 7.63 3.81
N VAL A 16 -7.06 7.16 2.75
CA VAL A 16 -8.01 7.92 1.94
C VAL A 16 -9.31 7.16 1.84
N ARG A 17 -10.40 7.79 2.28
CA ARG A 17 -11.76 7.30 2.06
C ARG A 17 -12.58 8.32 1.29
N ALA A 18 -13.11 7.93 0.15
CA ALA A 18 -13.86 8.82 -0.73
C ALA A 18 -14.69 8.04 -1.76
N ASP A 19 -15.60 8.74 -2.45
CA ASP A 19 -16.18 8.21 -3.69
C ASP A 19 -15.08 8.10 -4.76
N PRO A 20 -14.91 6.94 -5.43
CA PRO A 20 -13.89 6.78 -6.47
C PRO A 20 -13.92 7.85 -7.57
N ARG A 21 -15.10 8.45 -7.84
CA ARG A 21 -15.31 9.44 -8.89
C ARG A 21 -14.70 10.81 -8.56
N VAL A 22 -14.32 11.06 -7.32
CA VAL A 22 -13.73 12.34 -6.89
C VAL A 22 -12.23 12.26 -6.67
N LEU A 23 -11.62 11.08 -6.81
CA LEU A 23 -10.20 10.88 -6.58
C LEU A 23 -9.34 11.64 -7.61
N PRO A 24 -8.18 12.19 -7.21
CA PRO A 24 -7.24 12.83 -8.14
C PRO A 24 -6.42 11.85 -8.98
N PHE A 25 -6.70 10.55 -8.87
CA PHE A 25 -6.05 9.46 -9.59
C PHE A 25 -7.07 8.44 -10.05
N ALA A 26 -6.70 7.64 -11.05
CA ALA A 26 -7.49 6.48 -11.42
C ALA A 26 -7.43 5.47 -10.27
N ALA A 27 -8.58 5.13 -9.68
CA ALA A 27 -8.63 4.10 -8.65
C ALA A 27 -8.08 2.78 -9.20
N PRO A 28 -7.15 2.10 -8.50
CA PRO A 28 -6.72 0.77 -8.90
C PRO A 28 -7.88 -0.24 -8.80
N GLU A 29 -7.77 -1.33 -9.56
CA GLU A 29 -8.68 -2.47 -9.45
C GLU A 29 -8.56 -3.14 -8.07
N PRO A 30 -9.57 -3.90 -7.61
CA PRO A 30 -9.50 -4.59 -6.33
C PRO A 30 -8.24 -5.43 -6.16
N ASN A 31 -7.58 -5.27 -5.01
CA ASN A 31 -6.31 -5.93 -4.67
C ASN A 31 -5.13 -5.61 -5.61
N THR A 32 -5.13 -4.41 -6.20
CA THR A 32 -4.00 -3.89 -6.98
C THR A 32 -3.59 -2.51 -6.49
N ALA A 33 -2.38 -2.11 -6.89
CA ALA A 33 -1.82 -0.80 -6.66
C ALA A 33 -1.61 -0.07 -7.99
N THR A 34 -1.63 1.26 -7.93
CA THR A 34 -1.26 2.15 -9.03
C THR A 34 -0.32 3.23 -8.54
N ILE A 35 0.20 4.05 -9.43
CA ILE A 35 1.10 5.17 -9.09
C ILE A 35 0.37 6.49 -9.34
N TRP A 36 0.45 7.40 -8.36
CA TRP A 36 -0.03 8.77 -8.46
C TRP A 36 1.07 9.74 -8.01
N ASP A 37 1.59 10.55 -8.93
CA ASP A 37 2.63 11.54 -8.63
C ASP A 37 3.86 10.94 -7.91
N GLY A 38 4.30 9.75 -8.37
CA GLY A 38 5.42 9.01 -7.78
C GLY A 38 5.12 8.35 -6.42
N ARG A 39 3.85 8.31 -6.00
CA ARG A 39 3.38 7.67 -4.76
C ARG A 39 2.60 6.42 -5.12
N ASP A 40 2.80 5.34 -4.37
CA ASP A 40 1.98 4.14 -4.55
C ASP A 40 0.60 4.36 -3.95
N VAL A 41 -0.43 3.84 -4.60
CA VAL A 41 -1.82 3.89 -4.15
C VAL A 41 -2.35 2.47 -4.10
N LEU A 42 -2.49 1.94 -2.90
CA LEU A 42 -2.90 0.57 -2.66
C LEU A 42 -4.42 0.53 -2.45
N TRP A 43 -5.09 -0.41 -3.11
CA TRP A 43 -6.50 -0.70 -2.87
C TRP A 43 -6.69 -1.38 -1.51
N LEU A 44 -7.59 -0.85 -0.67
CA LEU A 44 -8.01 -1.47 0.60
C LEU A 44 -9.51 -1.82 0.61
N GLY A 45 -10.32 -1.12 -0.17
CA GLY A 45 -11.75 -1.33 -0.26
C GLY A 45 -12.39 -0.53 -1.40
N PRO A 46 -13.70 -0.72 -1.65
CA PRO A 46 -14.42 -0.02 -2.71
C PRO A 46 -14.38 1.52 -2.59
N ASP A 47 -14.18 2.04 -1.38
CA ASP A 47 -14.13 3.44 -1.02
C ASP A 47 -12.92 3.77 -0.14
N GLU A 48 -11.89 2.92 -0.10
CA GLU A 48 -10.73 3.05 0.78
C GLU A 48 -9.41 2.68 0.07
N TRP A 49 -8.40 3.56 0.19
CA TRP A 49 -7.07 3.39 -0.36
C TRP A 49 -6.00 3.87 0.62
N LEU A 50 -4.78 3.33 0.47
CA LEU A 50 -3.60 3.79 1.18
C LEU A 50 -2.61 4.41 0.21
N VAL A 51 -2.31 5.69 0.36
CA VAL A 51 -1.25 6.36 -0.40
C VAL A 51 0.06 6.24 0.37
N VAL A 52 1.04 5.59 -0.23
CA VAL A 52 2.38 5.38 0.32
C VAL A 52 3.37 6.27 -0.42
N GLY A 53 4.20 6.98 0.33
CA GLY A 53 5.21 7.87 -0.24
C GLY A 53 6.45 7.96 0.62
N GLU A 54 7.36 8.84 0.21
CA GLU A 54 8.64 9.04 0.89
C GLU A 54 8.47 9.46 2.37
N PRO A 55 9.40 9.08 3.27
CA PRO A 55 9.39 9.50 4.67
C PRO A 55 9.18 11.00 4.85
N GLY A 56 8.32 11.37 5.80
CA GLY A 56 8.07 12.78 6.14
C GLY A 56 7.18 13.54 5.15
N THR A 57 6.70 12.91 4.09
CA THR A 57 5.80 13.54 3.10
C THR A 57 4.30 13.40 3.41
N GLY A 58 3.92 12.71 4.49
CA GLY A 58 2.52 12.44 4.84
C GLY A 58 1.67 13.72 4.92
N GLY A 59 2.20 14.78 5.53
CA GLY A 59 1.52 16.08 5.60
C GLY A 59 1.32 16.77 4.24
N SER A 60 2.24 16.62 3.28
CA SER A 60 2.03 17.14 1.91
C SER A 60 1.03 16.30 1.14
N ILE A 61 1.14 14.97 1.21
CA ILE A 61 0.21 14.05 0.57
C ILE A 61 -1.22 14.33 1.07
N GLN A 62 -1.41 14.48 2.38
CA GLN A 62 -2.70 14.79 2.98
C GLN A 62 -3.27 16.13 2.45
N ARG A 63 -2.44 17.17 2.32
CA ARG A 63 -2.89 18.46 1.76
C ARG A 63 -3.27 18.37 0.29
N ASP A 64 -2.47 17.68 -0.52
CA ASP A 64 -2.71 17.52 -1.95
C ASP A 64 -4.04 16.80 -2.19
N LEU A 65 -4.28 15.70 -1.47
CA LEU A 65 -5.52 14.92 -1.55
C LEU A 65 -6.75 15.70 -1.07
N ALA A 66 -6.65 16.36 0.10
CA ALA A 66 -7.76 17.14 0.65
C ALA A 66 -8.12 18.34 -0.25
N GLY A 67 -7.12 18.99 -0.85
CA GLY A 67 -7.32 20.07 -1.82
C GLY A 67 -7.96 19.58 -3.11
N ALA A 68 -7.51 18.44 -3.65
CA ALA A 68 -8.07 17.90 -4.88
C ALA A 68 -9.53 17.42 -4.75
N MET A 69 -9.93 17.02 -3.54
CA MET A 69 -11.30 16.56 -3.23
C MET A 69 -12.14 17.63 -2.54
N GLU A 70 -11.71 18.90 -2.53
CA GLU A 70 -12.43 20.00 -1.89
C GLU A 70 -13.90 20.05 -2.36
N GLY A 71 -14.82 20.24 -1.41
CA GLY A 71 -16.26 20.28 -1.67
C GLY A 71 -16.94 18.90 -1.81
N ASN A 72 -16.19 17.80 -1.83
CA ASN A 72 -16.72 16.44 -1.83
C ASN A 72 -16.59 15.78 -0.43
N HIS A 73 -17.42 14.79 -0.13
CA HIS A 73 -17.29 14.02 1.11
C HIS A 73 -16.08 13.08 1.04
N HIS A 74 -15.14 13.25 1.97
CA HIS A 74 -13.92 12.44 2.04
C HIS A 74 -13.33 12.42 3.46
N SER A 75 -12.42 11.48 3.69
CA SER A 75 -11.51 11.42 4.84
C SER A 75 -10.10 11.21 4.32
N VAL A 76 -9.14 12.01 4.78
CA VAL A 76 -7.72 11.91 4.43
C VAL A 76 -6.90 12.06 5.70
N ILE A 77 -6.27 10.98 6.16
CA ILE A 77 -5.61 10.91 7.46
C ILE A 77 -4.19 10.39 7.29
N ASP A 78 -3.20 11.16 7.74
CA ASP A 78 -1.83 10.65 7.91
C ASP A 78 -1.80 9.57 9.00
N VAL A 79 -1.47 8.36 8.57
CA VAL A 79 -1.34 7.14 9.38
C VAL A 79 0.07 6.56 9.29
N SER A 80 1.07 7.38 9.01
CA SER A 80 2.48 6.95 8.85
C SER A 80 3.01 6.21 10.10
N ALA A 81 2.49 6.53 11.29
CA ALA A 81 2.84 5.88 12.56
C ALA A 81 1.95 4.67 12.93
N ASN A 82 1.01 4.26 12.07
CA ASN A 82 0.08 3.16 12.35
C ASN A 82 0.71 1.78 12.10
N ARG A 83 1.69 1.70 11.22
CA ARG A 83 2.34 0.46 10.79
C ARG A 83 3.83 0.63 10.70
N ILE A 84 4.56 -0.39 11.13
CA ILE A 84 5.95 -0.59 10.71
C ILE A 84 5.95 -1.23 9.33
N VAL A 85 6.89 -0.84 8.48
CA VAL A 85 7.00 -1.34 7.11
C VAL A 85 8.32 -2.07 6.96
N PHE A 86 8.28 -3.17 6.22
CA PHE A 86 9.47 -3.91 5.88
C PHE A 86 9.48 -4.19 4.38
N ASP A 87 10.63 -3.99 3.77
CA ASP A 87 10.92 -4.51 2.45
C ASP A 87 11.40 -5.95 2.59
N LEU A 88 10.84 -6.83 1.75
CA LEU A 88 11.19 -8.25 1.71
C LEU A 88 11.77 -8.61 0.36
N THR A 89 12.99 -9.13 0.36
CA THR A 89 13.64 -9.67 -0.84
C THR A 89 13.55 -11.19 -0.82
N ASN A 90 13.01 -11.80 -1.88
CA ASN A 90 12.79 -13.25 -1.98
C ASN A 90 11.96 -13.84 -0.81
N GLY A 91 11.01 -13.06 -0.27
CA GLY A 91 10.28 -13.39 0.95
C GLY A 91 9.01 -14.23 0.79
N LEU A 92 8.65 -14.70 -0.40
CA LEU A 92 7.37 -15.40 -0.62
C LEU A 92 7.24 -16.68 0.22
N ASP A 93 8.30 -17.49 0.33
CA ASP A 93 8.29 -18.70 1.16
C ASP A 93 8.09 -18.37 2.65
N LEU A 94 8.70 -17.27 3.11
CA LEU A 94 8.49 -16.75 4.47
C LEU A 94 7.03 -16.33 4.65
N LEU A 95 6.48 -15.55 3.73
CA LEU A 95 5.10 -15.09 3.80
C LEU A 95 4.12 -16.28 3.76
N ALA A 96 4.34 -17.26 2.90
CA ALA A 96 3.51 -18.48 2.79
C ALA A 96 3.50 -19.33 4.06
N SER A 97 4.51 -19.20 4.94
CA SER A 97 4.54 -19.93 6.22
C SER A 97 3.53 -19.40 7.25
N GLY A 98 3.03 -18.17 7.07
CA GLY A 98 2.17 -17.51 8.06
C GLY A 98 1.01 -16.70 7.48
N CYS A 99 0.94 -16.54 6.15
CA CYS A 99 -0.10 -15.84 5.41
C CYS A 99 -1.04 -16.83 4.71
N GLY A 100 -2.34 -16.61 4.80
CA GLY A 100 -3.34 -17.46 4.13
C GLY A 100 -3.60 -17.13 2.65
N LEU A 101 -2.91 -16.12 2.10
CA LEU A 101 -3.04 -15.75 0.69
C LEU A 101 -2.32 -16.75 -0.22
N ASP A 102 -2.87 -16.96 -1.41
CA ASP A 102 -2.19 -17.67 -2.48
C ASP A 102 -1.12 -16.78 -3.11
N LEU A 103 0.11 -16.97 -2.66
CA LEU A 103 1.28 -16.22 -3.10
C LEU A 103 2.07 -16.95 -4.20
N ASP A 104 1.43 -17.89 -4.92
CA ASP A 104 2.07 -18.56 -6.04
C ASP A 104 2.55 -17.52 -7.07
N PRO A 105 3.80 -17.60 -7.54
CA PRO A 105 4.36 -16.59 -8.44
C PRO A 105 3.65 -16.43 -9.80
N SER A 106 2.79 -17.38 -10.19
CA SER A 106 1.94 -17.25 -11.39
C SER A 106 0.66 -16.46 -11.16
N ARG A 107 0.31 -16.19 -9.89
CA ARG A 107 -0.93 -15.53 -9.46
C ARG A 107 -0.68 -14.24 -8.71
N TRP A 108 0.34 -14.21 -7.85
CA TRP A 108 0.75 -13.02 -7.11
C TRP A 108 1.81 -12.24 -7.91
N LEU A 109 1.33 -11.29 -8.70
CA LEU A 109 2.10 -10.55 -9.68
C LEU A 109 2.46 -9.14 -9.20
N PRO A 110 3.44 -8.47 -9.83
CA PRO A 110 3.76 -7.07 -9.56
C PRO A 110 2.54 -6.15 -9.68
N GLY A 111 2.47 -5.17 -8.79
CA GLY A 111 1.33 -4.27 -8.66
C GLY A 111 0.15 -4.88 -7.89
N MET A 112 0.25 -6.10 -7.35
CA MET A 112 -0.78 -6.63 -6.46
C MET A 112 -0.59 -6.14 -5.02
N CYS A 113 -1.70 -5.87 -4.35
CA CYS A 113 -1.71 -5.59 -2.92
C CYS A 113 -2.89 -6.27 -2.24
N ALA A 114 -2.75 -6.64 -0.97
CA ALA A 114 -3.86 -7.25 -0.23
C ALA A 114 -3.69 -7.08 1.27
N GLN A 115 -4.83 -6.90 1.95
CA GLN A 115 -4.91 -7.04 3.40
C GLN A 115 -5.01 -8.52 3.78
N SER A 116 -4.25 -8.95 4.79
CA SER A 116 -4.26 -10.33 5.27
C SER A 116 -3.85 -10.42 6.74
N LEU A 117 -3.73 -11.65 7.23
CA LEU A 117 -3.06 -11.97 8.48
C LEU A 117 -1.73 -12.66 8.18
N PHE A 118 -0.66 -12.27 8.88
CA PHE A 118 0.59 -13.00 8.94
C PHE A 118 0.91 -13.35 10.39
N GLY A 119 0.96 -14.64 10.73
CA GLY A 119 1.17 -15.07 12.13
C GLY A 119 0.09 -14.55 13.10
N GLY A 120 -1.11 -14.26 12.59
CA GLY A 120 -2.23 -13.68 13.36
C GLY A 120 -2.22 -12.15 13.48
N ALA A 121 -1.19 -11.45 13.00
CA ALA A 121 -1.16 -9.99 12.93
C ALA A 121 -1.70 -9.48 11.59
N GLN A 122 -2.44 -8.37 11.60
CA GLN A 122 -2.92 -7.74 10.37
C GLN A 122 -1.75 -7.13 9.60
N VAL A 123 -1.66 -7.47 8.32
CA VAL A 123 -0.65 -6.96 7.39
C VAL A 123 -1.28 -6.46 6.10
N ILE A 124 -0.57 -5.59 5.41
CA ILE A 124 -0.82 -5.24 4.01
C ILE A 124 0.40 -5.75 3.24
N LEU A 125 0.18 -6.61 2.26
CA LEU A 125 1.21 -7.02 1.32
C LEU A 125 1.14 -6.13 0.08
N HIS A 126 2.29 -5.70 -0.44
CA HIS A 126 2.41 -4.90 -1.64
C HIS A 126 3.57 -5.43 -2.49
N GLN A 127 3.26 -5.94 -3.68
CA GLN A 127 4.25 -6.49 -4.60
C GLN A 127 4.77 -5.36 -5.52
N LEU A 128 5.92 -4.79 -5.17
CA LEU A 128 6.50 -3.63 -5.87
C LEU A 128 7.01 -3.98 -7.29
N GLU A 129 7.91 -4.95 -7.39
CA GLU A 129 8.70 -5.19 -8.60
C GLU A 129 8.49 -6.59 -9.20
N GLU A 130 8.81 -6.71 -10.49
CA GLU A 130 9.00 -7.98 -11.19
C GLU A 130 10.18 -8.76 -10.59
N ARG A 131 10.01 -10.09 -10.49
CA ARG A 131 11.10 -11.00 -10.14
C ARG A 131 12.15 -10.94 -11.26
N THR A 132 13.36 -10.50 -10.96
CA THR A 132 14.50 -10.64 -11.89
C THR A 132 15.15 -12.02 -11.76
#